data_AF-A0A379Z625-F1
#
_entry.id   AF-A0A379Z625-F1
#
_cell.length_a   1.000
_cell.length_b   1.000
_cell.length_c   1.000
_cell.angle_alpha   90.00
_cell.angle_beta   90.00
_cell.angle_gamma   90.00
#
_symmetry.space_group_name_H-M   'P 1'
#
loop_
_entity.id
_entity.type
_entity.pdbx_description
1 polymer ?
#
loop_
_entity_poly.entity_id
_entity_poly.type
_entity_poly.pdbx_seq_one_letter_code
_entity_poly.pdbx_strand_id
1 'polypeptide(L)'
;MLFSGAPQNRIVYRHIAAQYINDIYQNVDYKPHQDDYSSAEKFLTHFNKKCKNQTLALISSRPEGRCVAACGDFGLVMKAYFDKMESNGISVMAAILLVDNHALTVRLRIKNTTEGCTHYVVSVYDPNVTNDKIRIMSESKEDIKHYSLMDFMNVDYSLLKWSNDHVINQSVAIIPALPKEQLLMLKGTVDKITPPLSPATMNLLMAIGQNHQLTQLMIQLQKMPELHRTEMLTAYNSINLPGLYLAINYGNADIVETIFNSLSETGYEGLLSKKNLMHILEAKDKNGFSGLFLAISRKDKNVVTSILNVLPKLAATHHLDNEQVYKFLSAKNRTSSHVLYHVMANGDADMLKIVLVALPLLIRTCHLTKEQVLDLLKAKDFYGCPRLYLAMQNGHSDIVKVILEALPCLAQEINISASDIVDLLTAKSLTRDTGLFMAMQRGHMNVINTIFNALPTLFGNDSNLLIVFYVQIMPDDLVMQLHRF
;
A
#
# COMPACT_ATOMS: atom_id res chain seq x y z
N MET A 1 -23.49 -20.21 14.16
CA MET A 1 -22.48 -19.73 13.21
C MET A 1 -23.13 -19.53 11.85
N LEU A 2 -23.07 -18.32 11.29
CA LEU A 2 -23.61 -18.01 9.96
C LEU A 2 -22.86 -18.73 8.82
N PHE A 3 -21.63 -19.19 9.06
CA PHE A 3 -20.84 -19.96 8.12
C PHE A 3 -20.23 -21.19 8.82
N SER A 4 -20.47 -22.39 8.29
CA SER A 4 -19.91 -23.66 8.78
C SER A 4 -18.45 -23.91 8.33
N GLY A 5 -17.89 -22.98 7.55
CA GLY A 5 -16.48 -22.94 7.13
C GLY A 5 -16.02 -21.51 6.91
N ALA A 6 -14.70 -21.29 6.80
CA ALA A 6 -14.14 -19.97 6.46
C ALA A 6 -14.75 -19.50 5.13
N PRO A 7 -15.47 -18.37 5.06
CA PRO A 7 -15.96 -17.90 3.78
C PRO A 7 -14.77 -17.61 2.91
N GLN A 8 -14.75 -18.28 1.76
CA GLN A 8 -13.71 -18.15 0.75
C GLN A 8 -13.53 -16.68 0.29
N ASN A 9 -14.51 -15.80 0.59
CA ASN A 9 -14.46 -14.36 0.35
C ASN A 9 -14.38 -13.56 1.66
N ARG A 10 -13.15 -13.26 2.11
CA ARG A 10 -12.78 -12.30 3.20
C ARG A 10 -13.44 -10.91 3.10
N ILE A 11 -14.00 -10.62 1.94
CA ILE A 11 -14.71 -9.41 1.53
C ILE A 11 -16.10 -9.34 2.21
N VAL A 12 -16.78 -10.47 2.44
CA VAL A 12 -18.19 -10.51 2.90
C VAL A 12 -18.38 -9.87 4.29
N TYR A 13 -17.53 -10.20 5.26
CA TYR A 13 -17.68 -9.74 6.64
C TYR A 13 -17.49 -8.24 6.85
N ARG A 14 -16.52 -7.66 6.14
CA ARG A 14 -16.28 -6.21 6.16
C ARG A 14 -17.52 -5.45 5.69
N HIS A 15 -18.23 -6.01 4.70
CA HIS A 15 -19.46 -5.42 4.19
C HIS A 15 -20.62 -5.57 5.15
N ILE A 16 -20.70 -6.68 5.88
CA ILE A 16 -21.71 -6.87 6.95
C ILE A 16 -21.50 -5.84 8.07
N ALA A 17 -20.27 -5.67 8.54
CA ALA A 17 -19.94 -4.66 9.53
C ALA A 17 -20.30 -3.23 9.04
N ALA A 18 -19.98 -2.90 7.79
CA ALA A 18 -20.27 -1.59 7.20
C ALA A 18 -21.78 -1.37 6.94
N GLN A 19 -22.52 -2.39 6.52
CA GLN A 19 -23.97 -2.30 6.35
C GLN A 19 -24.64 -2.03 7.70
N TYR A 20 -24.24 -2.73 8.75
CA TYR A 20 -24.80 -2.51 10.08
C TYR A 20 -24.60 -1.07 10.58
N ILE A 21 -23.49 -0.41 10.20
CA ILE A 21 -23.31 1.03 10.44
C ILE A 21 -24.39 1.86 9.74
N ASN A 22 -24.67 1.59 8.46
CA ASN A 22 -25.74 2.30 7.74
C ASN A 22 -27.08 2.06 8.42
N ASP A 23 -27.37 0.83 8.82
CA ASP A 23 -28.63 0.49 9.46
C ASP A 23 -28.80 1.20 10.81
N ILE A 24 -27.71 1.37 11.58
CA ILE A 24 -27.71 2.15 12.82
C ILE A 24 -28.10 3.62 12.57
N TYR A 25 -27.60 4.21 11.48
CA TYR A 25 -27.90 5.61 11.16
C TYR A 25 -29.27 5.80 10.50
N GLN A 26 -29.83 4.76 9.87
CA GLN A 26 -31.21 4.77 9.38
C GLN A 26 -32.22 4.50 10.51
N ASN A 27 -31.89 3.58 11.41
CA ASN A 27 -32.69 3.21 12.57
C ASN A 27 -31.76 2.93 13.76
N VAL A 28 -31.73 3.88 14.70
CA VAL A 28 -30.87 3.84 15.89
C VAL A 28 -31.11 2.60 16.78
N ASP A 29 -32.30 2.01 16.71
CA ASP A 29 -32.67 0.81 17.46
C ASP A 29 -32.51 -0.49 16.66
N TYR A 30 -31.99 -0.42 15.43
CA TYR A 30 -31.79 -1.58 14.56
C TYR A 30 -31.04 -2.72 15.24
N LYS A 31 -31.48 -3.95 14.94
CA LYS A 31 -30.88 -5.21 15.36
C LYS A 31 -30.68 -6.05 14.09
N PRO A 32 -29.50 -6.66 13.88
CA PRO A 32 -29.33 -7.59 12.76
C PRO A 32 -30.33 -8.75 12.90
N HIS A 33 -31.19 -8.98 11.90
CA HIS A 33 -32.15 -10.08 11.95
C HIS A 33 -31.61 -11.29 11.19
N GLN A 34 -31.87 -12.50 11.69
CA GLN A 34 -31.47 -13.74 11.00
C GLN A 34 -32.09 -13.84 9.59
N ASP A 35 -33.28 -13.26 9.42
CA ASP A 35 -34.02 -13.25 8.17
C ASP A 35 -33.28 -12.50 7.05
N ASP A 36 -32.49 -11.47 7.38
CA ASP A 36 -31.69 -10.71 6.41
C ASP A 36 -30.60 -11.58 5.75
N TYR A 37 -30.24 -12.69 6.40
CA TYR A 37 -29.22 -13.66 5.95
C TYR A 37 -29.81 -15.02 5.58
N SER A 38 -31.14 -15.17 5.61
CA SER A 38 -31.82 -16.47 5.45
C SER A 38 -31.79 -17.03 4.02
N SER A 39 -31.43 -16.22 3.01
CA SER A 39 -31.24 -16.66 1.62
C SER A 39 -30.28 -15.75 0.86
N ALA A 40 -29.68 -16.26 -0.23
CA ALA A 40 -28.80 -15.47 -1.09
C ALA A 40 -29.51 -14.26 -1.71
N GLU A 41 -30.81 -14.37 -2.00
CA GLU A 41 -31.61 -13.29 -2.57
C GLU A 41 -31.87 -12.18 -1.54
N LYS A 42 -32.32 -12.53 -0.33
CA LYS A 42 -32.49 -11.57 0.77
C LYS A 42 -31.17 -10.89 1.14
N PHE A 43 -30.09 -11.66 1.16
CA PHE A 43 -28.75 -11.15 1.37
C PHE A 43 -28.40 -10.10 0.30
N LEU A 44 -28.59 -10.38 -0.99
CA LEU A 44 -28.28 -9.40 -2.05
C LEU A 44 -29.22 -8.18 -2.06
N THR A 45 -30.48 -8.33 -1.63
CA THR A 45 -31.40 -7.19 -1.51
C THR A 45 -31.03 -6.26 -0.35
N HIS A 46 -30.57 -6.81 0.78
CA HIS A 46 -30.11 -6.03 1.93
C HIS A 46 -28.69 -5.47 1.70
N PHE A 47 -27.80 -6.28 1.10
CA PHE A 47 -26.42 -5.93 0.76
C PHE A 47 -26.28 -5.47 -0.69
N ASN A 48 -26.50 -4.18 -0.94
CA ASN A 48 -26.27 -3.62 -2.27
C ASN A 48 -24.76 -3.53 -2.62
N LYS A 49 -24.45 -3.36 -3.91
CA LYS A 49 -23.07 -3.14 -4.41
C LYS A 49 -22.36 -1.93 -3.78
N LYS A 50 -23.09 -0.93 -3.27
CA LYS A 50 -22.55 0.28 -2.64
C LYS A 50 -21.81 -0.06 -1.33
N CYS A 51 -22.33 -1.02 -0.56
CA CYS A 51 -21.76 -1.45 0.72
C CYS A 51 -20.46 -2.25 0.56
N LYS A 52 -20.27 -2.87 -0.61
CA LYS A 52 -19.03 -3.56 -0.98
C LYS A 52 -17.78 -2.66 -0.92
N ASN A 53 -17.94 -1.37 -1.16
CA ASN A 53 -16.81 -0.44 -1.18
C ASN A 53 -16.75 0.46 0.07
N GLN A 54 -17.76 0.42 0.95
CA GLN A 54 -17.85 1.36 2.07
C GLN A 54 -16.78 1.15 3.13
N THR A 55 -16.47 -0.09 3.52
CA THR A 55 -15.41 -0.36 4.51
C THR A 55 -14.05 0.15 4.01
N LEU A 56 -13.74 -0.16 2.74
CA LEU A 56 -12.51 0.31 2.11
C LEU A 56 -12.50 1.83 1.98
N ALA A 57 -13.62 2.43 1.58
CA ALA A 57 -13.76 3.89 1.51
C ALA A 57 -13.60 4.54 2.88
N LEU A 58 -14.10 3.94 3.96
CA LEU A 58 -13.95 4.48 5.31
C LEU A 58 -12.49 4.40 5.76
N ILE A 59 -11.83 3.25 5.57
CA ILE A 59 -10.39 3.08 5.87
C ILE A 59 -9.57 4.09 5.06
N SER A 60 -9.82 4.20 3.75
CA SER A 60 -9.11 5.12 2.86
C SER A 60 -9.42 6.60 3.14
N SER A 61 -10.62 6.93 3.64
CA SER A 61 -10.99 8.30 4.01
C SER A 61 -10.29 8.80 5.27
N ARG A 62 -9.74 7.87 6.07
CA ARG A 62 -8.99 8.16 7.30
C ARG A 62 -9.70 9.19 8.20
N PRO A 63 -10.89 8.85 8.71
CA PRO A 63 -11.64 9.76 9.55
C PRO A 63 -10.81 10.19 10.78
N GLU A 64 -11.07 11.41 11.24
CA GLU A 64 -10.51 11.90 12.49
C GLU A 64 -11.00 11.04 13.67
N GLY A 65 -10.15 10.94 14.68
CA GLY A 65 -10.41 10.09 15.85
C GLY A 65 -10.16 8.61 15.63
N ARG A 66 -9.71 8.16 14.45
CA ARG A 66 -9.24 6.78 14.27
C ARG A 66 -8.05 6.49 15.18
N CYS A 67 -7.99 5.32 15.76
CA CYS A 67 -6.86 4.93 16.62
C CYS A 67 -6.67 3.42 16.65
N VAL A 68 -5.52 2.99 17.15
CA VAL A 68 -5.27 1.61 17.54
C VAL A 68 -5.04 1.56 19.05
N ALA A 69 -5.64 0.57 19.72
CA ALA A 69 -5.45 0.34 21.14
C ALA A 69 -5.27 -1.16 21.42
N ALA A 70 -4.66 -1.48 22.55
CA ALA A 70 -4.68 -2.83 23.07
C ALA A 70 -6.12 -3.27 23.35
N CYS A 71 -6.46 -4.54 23.10
CA CYS A 71 -7.82 -5.02 23.35
C CYS A 71 -8.22 -4.88 24.83
N GLY A 72 -7.27 -4.92 25.77
CA GLY A 72 -7.49 -4.64 27.19
C GLY A 72 -7.87 -3.19 27.49
N ASP A 73 -7.41 -2.24 26.68
CA ASP A 73 -7.67 -0.80 26.85
C ASP A 73 -8.88 -0.32 26.03
N PHE A 74 -9.66 -1.24 25.47
CA PHE A 74 -10.80 -0.91 24.61
C PHE A 74 -11.80 0.04 25.31
N GLY A 75 -12.15 -0.26 26.56
CA GLY A 75 -13.04 0.57 27.37
C GLY A 75 -12.52 1.97 27.62
N LEU A 76 -11.20 2.14 27.82
CA LEU A 76 -10.56 3.46 27.96
C LEU A 76 -10.79 4.31 26.71
N VAL A 77 -10.66 3.71 25.53
CA VAL A 77 -10.94 4.40 24.26
C VAL A 77 -12.42 4.73 24.12
N MET A 78 -13.33 3.81 24.47
CA MET A 78 -14.77 4.07 24.42
C MET A 78 -15.17 5.24 25.34
N LYS A 79 -14.56 5.32 26.53
CA LYS A 79 -14.73 6.45 27.46
C LYS A 79 -14.27 7.76 26.82
N ALA A 80 -13.11 7.78 26.17
CA ALA A 80 -12.62 8.98 25.47
C ALA A 80 -13.56 9.42 24.33
N TYR A 81 -14.14 8.46 23.58
CA TYR A 81 -15.19 8.79 22.61
C TYR A 81 -16.44 9.34 23.28
N PHE A 82 -16.88 8.80 24.42
CA PHE A 82 -18.02 9.35 25.15
C PHE A 82 -17.77 10.79 25.61
N ASP A 83 -16.57 11.12 26.11
CA ASP A 83 -16.22 12.50 26.46
C ASP A 83 -16.36 13.45 25.26
N LYS A 84 -15.92 13.01 24.07
CA LYS A 84 -16.05 13.77 22.82
C LYS A 84 -17.49 13.84 22.33
N MET A 85 -18.25 12.75 22.47
CA MET A 85 -19.66 12.72 22.11
C MET A 85 -20.47 13.71 22.97
N GLU A 86 -20.25 13.74 24.29
CA GLU A 86 -20.92 14.67 25.20
C GLU A 86 -20.58 16.13 24.86
N SER A 87 -19.28 16.44 24.73
CA SER A 87 -18.82 17.81 24.41
C SER A 87 -19.31 18.33 23.06
N ASN A 88 -19.70 17.45 22.14
CA ASN A 88 -20.20 17.82 20.81
C ASN A 88 -21.71 17.52 20.62
N GLY A 89 -22.43 17.14 21.68
CA GLY A 89 -23.87 16.86 21.62
C GLY A 89 -24.26 15.65 20.75
N ILE A 90 -23.37 14.67 20.59
CA ILE A 90 -23.60 13.47 19.79
C ILE A 90 -24.18 12.37 20.69
N SER A 91 -25.39 11.89 20.39
CA SER A 91 -26.05 10.84 21.16
C SER A 91 -25.76 9.43 20.65
N VAL A 92 -25.36 9.28 19.38
CA VAL A 92 -25.10 7.98 18.73
C VAL A 92 -23.87 8.07 17.84
N MET A 93 -22.97 7.10 17.99
CA MET A 93 -21.81 6.93 17.13
C MET A 93 -21.63 5.46 16.79
N ALA A 94 -21.21 5.17 15.57
CA ALA A 94 -20.77 3.84 15.18
C ALA A 94 -19.32 3.89 14.68
N ALA A 95 -18.60 2.78 14.81
CA ALA A 95 -17.25 2.64 14.30
C ALA A 95 -17.00 1.20 13.82
N ILE A 96 -16.13 1.07 12.81
CA ILE A 96 -15.59 -0.23 12.43
C ILE A 96 -14.46 -0.56 13.40
N LEU A 97 -14.50 -1.76 13.95
CA LEU A 97 -13.39 -2.37 14.65
C LEU A 97 -12.65 -3.29 13.69
N LEU A 98 -11.34 -3.10 13.54
CA LEU A 98 -10.48 -4.00 12.79
C LEU A 98 -9.55 -4.71 13.76
N VAL A 99 -9.63 -6.03 13.75
CA VAL A 99 -8.76 -6.90 14.54
C VAL A 99 -8.05 -7.82 13.56
N ASP A 100 -6.78 -7.52 13.29
CA ASP A 100 -6.02 -8.13 12.20
C ASP A 100 -6.75 -7.97 10.84
N ASN A 101 -7.36 -9.04 10.31
CA ASN A 101 -8.15 -9.02 9.09
C ASN A 101 -9.65 -9.15 9.32
N HIS A 102 -10.06 -9.36 10.57
CA HIS A 102 -11.44 -9.43 11.02
C HIS A 102 -12.02 -8.03 11.22
N ALA A 103 -13.32 -7.88 10.91
CA ALA A 103 -14.02 -6.61 11.03
C ALA A 103 -15.30 -6.79 11.85
N LEU A 104 -15.43 -5.99 12.90
CA LEU A 104 -16.62 -5.89 13.74
C LEU A 104 -17.16 -4.47 13.69
N THR A 105 -18.33 -4.27 14.31
CA THR A 105 -18.90 -2.94 14.48
C THR A 105 -19.14 -2.66 15.95
N VAL A 106 -18.70 -1.50 16.41
CA VAL A 106 -19.12 -0.97 17.72
C VAL A 106 -20.12 0.15 17.52
N ARG A 107 -21.11 0.21 18.41
CA ARG A 107 -22.07 1.29 18.53
C ARG A 107 -22.02 1.85 19.94
N LEU A 108 -21.87 3.16 20.03
CA LEU A 108 -21.93 3.97 21.24
C LEU A 108 -23.23 4.74 21.29
N ARG A 109 -23.93 4.72 22.43
CA ARG A 109 -25.13 5.54 22.66
C ARG A 109 -25.08 6.21 24.03
N ILE A 110 -25.45 7.48 24.06
CA ILE A 110 -25.76 8.24 25.27
C ILE A 110 -27.29 8.33 25.34
N LYS A 111 -27.88 7.76 26.38
CA LYS A 111 -29.33 7.73 26.59
C LYS A 111 -29.69 8.49 27.84
N ASN A 112 -30.51 9.53 27.71
CA ASN A 112 -31.07 10.23 28.85
C ASN A 112 -32.44 9.61 29.16
N THR A 113 -32.62 9.11 30.38
CA THR A 113 -33.93 8.61 30.81
C THR A 113 -34.85 9.78 31.18
N THR A 114 -36.15 9.51 31.21
CA THR A 114 -37.18 10.44 31.70
C THR A 114 -36.96 10.86 33.16
N GLU A 115 -36.19 10.08 33.91
CA GLU A 115 -35.83 10.31 35.32
C GLU A 115 -34.56 11.16 35.48
N GLY A 116 -33.94 11.61 34.37
CA GLY A 116 -32.73 12.45 34.40
C GLY A 116 -31.41 11.69 34.47
N CYS A 117 -31.43 10.35 34.40
CA CYS A 117 -30.22 9.53 34.41
C CYS A 117 -29.64 9.36 33.00
N THR A 118 -28.35 9.64 32.85
CA THR A 118 -27.61 9.42 31.61
C THR A 118 -26.99 8.03 31.62
N HIS A 119 -27.30 7.22 30.61
CA HIS A 119 -26.74 5.88 30.42
C HIS A 119 -25.81 5.85 29.20
N TYR A 120 -24.60 5.34 29.42
CA TYR A 120 -23.60 5.07 28.41
C TYR A 120 -23.70 3.62 27.98
N VAL A 121 -23.90 3.41 26.68
CA VAL A 121 -24.14 2.08 26.12
C VAL A 121 -23.11 1.79 25.04
N VAL A 122 -22.37 0.71 25.23
CA VAL A 122 -21.48 0.13 24.22
C VAL A 122 -22.12 -1.15 23.70
N SER A 123 -22.21 -1.30 22.38
CA SER A 123 -22.69 -2.54 21.75
C SER A 123 -21.71 -2.97 20.66
N VAL A 124 -21.16 -4.18 20.75
CA VAL A 124 -20.28 -4.75 19.72
C VAL A 124 -21.03 -5.85 18.99
N TYR A 125 -20.94 -5.81 17.67
CA TYR A 125 -21.53 -6.79 16.77
C TYR A 125 -20.43 -7.47 15.96
N ASP A 126 -20.34 -8.80 16.11
CA ASP A 126 -19.47 -9.64 15.29
C ASP A 126 -20.29 -10.35 14.20
N PRO A 127 -20.16 -9.93 12.93
CA PRO A 127 -20.91 -10.52 11.83
C PRO A 127 -20.46 -11.94 11.44
N ASN A 128 -19.30 -12.41 11.90
CA ASN A 128 -18.77 -13.73 11.55
C ASN A 128 -19.33 -14.82 12.47
N VAL A 129 -19.77 -14.41 13.66
CA VAL A 129 -19.97 -15.33 14.77
C VAL A 129 -21.45 -15.45 15.09
N THR A 130 -22.15 -14.32 15.21
CA THR A 130 -23.56 -14.30 15.62
C THR A 130 -24.37 -13.26 14.84
N ASN A 131 -25.69 -13.34 14.93
CA ASN A 131 -26.62 -12.30 14.51
C ASN A 131 -26.99 -11.34 15.66
N ASP A 132 -26.38 -11.50 16.84
CA ASP A 132 -26.65 -10.70 18.02
C ASP A 132 -25.45 -9.82 18.39
N LYS A 133 -25.71 -8.80 19.19
CA LYS A 133 -24.71 -7.87 19.70
C LYS A 133 -24.60 -8.00 21.20
N ILE A 134 -23.37 -7.93 21.70
CA ILE A 134 -23.13 -7.91 23.14
C ILE A 134 -23.14 -6.45 23.58
N ARG A 135 -23.94 -6.16 24.61
CA ARG A 135 -24.21 -4.81 25.08
C ARG A 135 -23.86 -4.69 26.55
N ILE A 136 -23.08 -3.67 26.87
CA ILE A 136 -22.82 -3.22 28.23
C ILE A 136 -23.41 -1.82 28.39
N MET A 137 -24.02 -1.57 29.54
CA MET A 137 -24.65 -0.30 29.89
C MET A 137 -24.22 0.09 31.30
N SER A 138 -23.79 1.33 31.48
CA SER A 138 -23.52 1.92 32.80
C SER A 138 -24.07 3.34 32.85
N GLU A 139 -24.37 3.81 34.05
CA GLU A 139 -24.68 5.22 34.37
C GLU A 139 -23.42 6.09 34.40
N SER A 140 -22.23 5.48 34.48
CA SER A 140 -20.94 6.16 34.52
C SER A 140 -20.01 5.67 33.41
N LYS A 141 -19.50 6.61 32.61
CA LYS A 141 -18.43 6.35 31.63
C LYS A 141 -17.12 5.90 32.29
N GLU A 142 -16.93 6.16 33.59
CA GLU A 142 -15.78 5.65 34.34
C GLU A 142 -15.85 4.14 34.56
N ASP A 143 -17.04 3.54 34.57
CA ASP A 143 -17.14 2.07 34.67
C ASP A 143 -16.82 1.42 33.33
N ILE A 144 -17.18 2.09 32.22
CA ILE A 144 -16.89 1.63 30.86
C ILE A 144 -15.39 1.44 30.63
N LYS A 145 -14.55 2.24 31.29
CA LYS A 145 -13.10 2.22 31.11
C LYS A 145 -12.44 0.88 31.45
N HIS A 146 -13.08 0.07 32.30
CA HIS A 146 -12.54 -1.18 32.80
C HIS A 146 -12.83 -2.40 31.92
N TYR A 147 -13.68 -2.24 30.90
CA TYR A 147 -14.02 -3.33 29.99
C TYR A 147 -12.99 -3.46 28.87
N SER A 148 -12.56 -4.68 28.61
CA SER A 148 -11.79 -5.07 27.44
C SER A 148 -12.71 -5.32 26.25
N LEU A 149 -12.14 -5.45 25.05
CA LEU A 149 -12.88 -5.91 23.89
C LEU A 149 -13.44 -7.33 24.10
N MET A 150 -12.76 -8.17 24.88
CA MET A 150 -13.16 -9.56 25.12
C MET A 150 -14.45 -9.68 25.93
N ASP A 151 -14.74 -8.70 26.79
CA ASP A 151 -16.02 -8.63 27.52
C ASP A 151 -17.22 -8.45 26.58
N PHE A 152 -16.95 -8.05 25.34
CA PHE A 152 -17.94 -7.93 24.27
C PHE A 152 -17.86 -9.06 23.23
N MET A 153 -17.21 -10.18 23.57
CA MET A 153 -17.05 -11.35 22.71
C MET A 153 -17.57 -12.60 23.42
N ASN A 154 -18.61 -13.25 22.87
CA ASN A 154 -19.22 -14.45 23.48
C ASN A 154 -18.72 -15.76 22.86
N VAL A 155 -17.66 -15.73 22.06
CA VAL A 155 -17.16 -16.93 21.39
C VAL A 155 -15.69 -17.14 21.69
N ASP A 156 -15.40 -18.38 22.04
CA ASP A 156 -14.05 -18.88 22.15
C ASP A 156 -13.46 -18.95 20.74
N TYR A 157 -12.64 -17.95 20.41
CA TYR A 157 -11.97 -17.86 19.12
C TYR A 157 -11.09 -19.08 18.86
N SER A 158 -10.65 -19.82 19.88
CA SER A 158 -9.85 -21.05 19.72
C SER A 158 -10.56 -22.17 19.00
N LEU A 159 -11.89 -22.09 18.91
CA LEU A 159 -12.72 -23.02 18.17
C LEU A 159 -12.86 -22.64 16.69
N LEU A 160 -12.42 -21.44 16.28
CA LEU A 160 -12.50 -20.98 14.90
C LEU A 160 -11.17 -21.33 14.18
N LYS A 161 -11.20 -22.38 13.35
CA LYS A 161 -10.05 -22.86 12.54
C LYS A 161 -9.36 -21.81 11.64
N TRP A 162 -9.92 -20.61 11.53
CA TRP A 162 -9.45 -19.52 10.67
C TRP A 162 -9.02 -18.27 11.45
N SER A 163 -9.19 -18.23 12.78
CA SER A 163 -8.59 -17.22 13.64
C SER A 163 -7.26 -17.71 14.19
N ASN A 164 -6.31 -16.79 14.32
CA ASN A 164 -5.18 -16.98 15.21
C ASN A 164 -5.48 -16.19 16.48
N ASP A 165 -6.03 -16.84 17.50
CA ASP A 165 -6.52 -16.19 18.72
C ASP A 165 -5.46 -15.32 19.39
N HIS A 166 -4.19 -15.76 19.23
CA HIS A 166 -3.06 -15.05 19.77
C HIS A 166 -2.86 -13.67 19.14
N VAL A 167 -3.32 -13.45 17.89
CA VAL A 167 -3.24 -12.16 17.18
C VAL A 167 -4.51 -11.33 17.38
N ILE A 168 -5.67 -11.96 17.48
CA ILE A 168 -6.97 -11.27 17.62
C ILE A 168 -7.09 -10.55 18.97
N ASN A 169 -6.47 -11.09 20.01
CA ASN A 169 -6.64 -10.55 21.36
C ASN A 169 -5.63 -9.45 21.72
N GLN A 170 -4.77 -9.05 20.79
CA GLN A 170 -3.69 -8.12 21.07
C GLN A 170 -4.07 -6.67 20.90
N SER A 171 -4.63 -6.31 19.74
CA SER A 171 -4.94 -4.92 19.43
C SER A 171 -6.11 -4.79 18.46
N VAL A 172 -6.81 -3.67 18.57
CA VAL A 172 -7.95 -3.31 17.75
C VAL A 172 -7.76 -1.92 17.18
N ALA A 173 -7.96 -1.79 15.87
CA ALA A 173 -8.11 -0.52 15.19
C ALA A 173 -9.57 -0.09 15.28
N ILE A 174 -9.81 1.14 15.69
CA ILE A 174 -11.15 1.72 15.79
C ILE A 174 -11.22 2.85 14.77
N ILE A 175 -12.17 2.73 13.83
CA ILE A 175 -12.36 3.68 12.74
C ILE A 175 -13.77 4.26 12.85
N PRO A 176 -13.92 5.47 13.43
CA PRO A 176 -15.19 6.16 13.54
C PRO A 176 -15.89 6.31 12.19
N ALA A 177 -17.19 6.05 12.16
CA ALA A 177 -18.03 6.23 10.98
C ALA A 177 -19.09 7.30 11.27
N LEU A 178 -18.65 8.54 11.50
CA LEU A 178 -19.59 9.66 11.70
C LEU A 178 -20.07 10.23 10.36
N PRO A 179 -21.27 10.84 10.32
CA PRO A 179 -21.72 11.67 9.20
C PRO A 179 -20.69 12.75 8.86
N LYS A 180 -20.60 13.13 7.58
CA LYS A 180 -19.54 14.01 7.07
C LYS A 180 -19.44 15.34 7.83
N GLU A 181 -20.57 15.90 8.29
CA GLU A 181 -20.57 17.17 9.03
C GLU A 181 -19.91 17.06 10.42
N GLN A 182 -19.78 15.85 10.97
CA GLN A 182 -19.31 15.60 12.34
C GLN A 182 -17.90 15.00 12.41
N LEU A 183 -17.25 14.75 11.27
CA LEU A 183 -15.97 14.04 11.22
C LEU A 183 -14.87 14.72 12.04
N LEU A 184 -14.76 16.06 11.98
CA LEU A 184 -13.71 16.81 12.67
C LEU A 184 -13.85 16.83 14.21
N MET A 185 -15.00 16.44 14.74
CA MET A 185 -15.31 16.52 16.18
C MET A 185 -14.46 15.55 17.02
N LEU A 186 -13.94 14.49 16.41
CA LEU A 186 -13.12 13.48 17.07
C LEU A 186 -11.61 13.75 16.99
N LYS A 187 -11.21 14.96 16.60
CA LYS A 187 -9.78 15.33 16.56
C LYS A 187 -9.15 15.25 17.96
N GLY A 188 -8.00 14.59 18.04
CA GLY A 188 -7.21 14.42 19.27
C GLY A 188 -7.88 13.55 20.35
N THR A 189 -8.72 12.58 19.96
CA THR A 189 -9.45 11.73 20.93
C THR A 189 -8.55 10.71 21.62
N VAL A 190 -7.72 10.00 20.87
CA VAL A 190 -6.78 8.99 21.41
C VAL A 190 -5.48 9.06 20.63
N ASP A 191 -4.55 9.84 21.15
CA ASP A 191 -3.26 10.06 20.51
C ASP A 191 -2.13 9.23 21.15
N LYS A 192 -2.33 8.71 22.37
CA LYS A 192 -1.32 7.94 23.09
C LYS A 192 -1.55 6.44 22.93
N ILE A 193 -0.49 5.70 22.61
CA ILE A 193 -0.49 4.25 22.73
C ILE A 193 -0.08 3.88 24.16
N THR A 194 -0.97 3.20 24.87
CA THR A 194 -0.68 2.56 26.16
C THR A 194 -0.11 1.15 25.93
N PRO A 195 1.03 0.78 26.54
CA PRO A 195 1.52 -0.59 26.53
C PRO A 195 0.51 -1.57 27.16
N PRO A 196 0.50 -2.86 26.78
CA PRO A 196 1.52 -3.56 26.00
C PRO A 196 1.41 -3.34 24.49
N LEU A 197 2.56 -3.09 23.87
CA LEU A 197 2.69 -2.99 22.42
C LEU A 197 2.77 -4.40 21.84
N SER A 198 1.95 -4.66 20.82
CA SER A 198 1.97 -5.93 20.12
C SER A 198 2.37 -5.74 18.66
N PRO A 199 2.87 -6.80 17.99
CA PRO A 199 3.10 -6.72 16.55
C PRO A 199 1.81 -6.44 15.75
N ALA A 200 0.64 -6.85 16.26
CA ALA A 200 -0.65 -6.48 15.69
C ALA A 200 -0.91 -4.96 15.72
N THR A 201 -0.46 -4.26 16.76
CA THR A 201 -0.56 -2.80 16.87
C THR A 201 0.11 -2.12 15.68
N MET A 202 1.34 -2.54 15.36
CA MET A 202 2.13 -2.00 14.25
C MET A 202 1.43 -2.21 12.90
N ASN A 203 0.96 -3.43 12.65
CA ASN A 203 0.26 -3.78 11.42
C ASN A 203 -1.05 -2.99 11.24
N LEU A 204 -1.83 -2.80 12.31
CA LEU A 204 -3.08 -2.06 12.26
C LEU A 204 -2.85 -0.57 12.04
N LEU A 205 -1.86 0.04 12.72
CA LEU A 205 -1.50 1.46 12.54
C LEU A 205 -1.14 1.75 11.08
N MET A 206 -0.36 0.85 10.48
CA MET A 206 0.03 0.95 9.08
C MET A 206 -1.14 0.77 8.12
N ALA A 207 -2.07 -0.14 8.44
CA ALA A 207 -3.26 -0.40 7.63
C ALA A 207 -4.24 0.77 7.64
N ILE A 208 -4.52 1.37 8.81
CA ILE A 208 -5.52 2.45 8.94
C ILE A 208 -4.97 3.85 8.68
N GLY A 209 -3.66 3.97 8.48
CA GLY A 209 -3.05 5.26 8.20
C GLY A 209 -2.96 6.19 9.42
N GLN A 210 -2.74 5.67 10.63
CA GLN A 210 -2.67 6.51 11.84
C GLN A 210 -1.23 6.90 12.18
N ASN A 211 -0.81 8.02 11.59
CA ASN A 211 0.57 8.50 11.59
C ASN A 211 1.06 8.96 12.98
N HIS A 212 0.21 9.61 13.77
CA HIS A 212 0.62 10.14 15.07
C HIS A 212 1.01 9.03 16.05
N GLN A 213 0.13 8.03 16.22
CA GLN A 213 0.40 6.87 17.06
C GLN A 213 1.57 6.05 16.50
N LEU A 214 1.70 5.92 15.18
CA LEU A 214 2.86 5.24 14.57
C LEU A 214 4.18 5.94 14.89
N THR A 215 4.22 7.26 14.80
CA THR A 215 5.43 8.04 15.13
C THR A 215 5.81 7.84 16.61
N GLN A 216 4.83 7.89 17.52
CA GLN A 216 5.09 7.59 18.93
C GLN A 216 5.60 6.15 19.14
N LEU A 217 5.01 5.18 18.43
CA LEU A 217 5.43 3.78 18.49
C LEU A 217 6.88 3.61 18.03
N MET A 218 7.27 4.27 16.94
CA MET A 218 8.64 4.26 16.43
C MET A 218 9.63 4.86 17.44
N ILE A 219 9.26 5.90 18.16
CA ILE A 219 10.10 6.48 19.23
C ILE A 219 10.25 5.50 20.41
N GLN A 220 9.16 4.80 20.79
CA GLN A 220 9.19 3.80 21.86
C GLN A 220 10.05 2.58 21.49
N LEU A 221 9.94 2.12 20.23
CA LEU A 221 10.72 1.01 19.68
C LEU A 221 12.24 1.22 19.70
N GLN A 222 12.71 2.47 19.58
CA GLN A 222 14.14 2.78 19.72
C GLN A 222 14.67 2.35 21.09
N LYS A 223 13.85 2.44 22.15
CA LYS A 223 14.23 2.13 23.53
C LYS A 223 14.13 0.64 23.89
N MET A 224 13.58 -0.19 23.01
CA MET A 224 13.37 -1.62 23.26
C MET A 224 14.56 -2.49 22.81
N PRO A 225 14.69 -3.73 23.31
CA PRO A 225 15.68 -4.69 22.82
C PRO A 225 15.51 -5.02 21.34
N GLU A 226 16.60 -5.34 20.63
CA GLU A 226 16.59 -5.64 19.19
C GLU A 226 15.61 -6.74 18.80
N LEU A 227 15.50 -7.80 19.62
CA LEU A 227 14.60 -8.92 19.37
C LEU A 227 13.14 -8.45 19.26
N HIS A 228 12.67 -7.68 20.26
CA HIS A 228 11.30 -7.17 20.30
C HIS A 228 11.03 -6.15 19.18
N ARG A 229 12.02 -5.31 18.87
CA ARG A 229 11.93 -4.35 17.75
C ARG A 229 11.79 -5.06 16.41
N THR A 230 12.63 -6.06 16.18
CA THR A 230 12.60 -6.86 14.96
C THR A 230 11.28 -7.60 14.85
N GLU A 231 10.80 -8.21 15.93
CA GLU A 231 9.51 -8.89 15.97
C GLU A 231 8.37 -7.95 15.58
N MET A 232 8.30 -6.74 16.16
CA MET A 232 7.27 -5.75 15.81
C MET A 232 7.34 -5.27 14.35
N LEU A 233 8.55 -5.03 13.81
CA LEU A 233 8.72 -4.53 12.45
C LEU A 233 8.52 -5.60 11.36
N THR A 234 8.83 -6.86 11.68
CA THR A 234 8.80 -7.97 10.72
C THR A 234 7.56 -8.85 10.86
N ALA A 235 6.71 -8.59 11.84
CA ALA A 235 5.53 -9.42 12.08
C ALA A 235 4.56 -9.42 10.91
N TYR A 236 4.11 -10.62 10.61
CA TYR A 236 3.09 -10.86 9.62
C TYR A 236 1.72 -10.92 10.27
N ASN A 237 0.73 -10.40 9.57
CA ASN A 237 -0.68 -10.55 9.94
C ASN A 237 -1.19 -11.97 9.61
N SER A 238 -2.44 -12.31 9.92
CA SER A 238 -2.97 -13.69 9.68
C SER A 238 -2.99 -14.13 8.22
N ILE A 239 -2.81 -13.19 7.28
CA ILE A 239 -2.77 -13.47 5.83
C ILE A 239 -1.35 -13.47 5.28
N ASN A 240 -0.37 -13.54 6.18
CA ASN A 240 1.06 -13.57 5.88
C ASN A 240 1.54 -12.35 5.10
N LEU A 241 1.06 -11.15 5.47
CA LEU A 241 1.57 -9.86 4.98
C LEU A 241 2.12 -9.02 6.14
N PRO A 242 3.29 -8.39 6.00
CA PRO A 242 3.84 -7.52 7.03
C PRO A 242 3.24 -6.12 6.96
N GLY A 243 3.36 -5.35 8.04
CA GLY A 243 2.76 -4.02 8.17
C GLY A 243 3.10 -3.06 7.04
N LEU A 244 4.38 -2.98 6.63
CA LEU A 244 4.79 -2.05 5.58
C LEU A 244 4.08 -2.35 4.26
N TYR A 245 3.89 -3.64 3.96
CA TYR A 245 3.14 -4.07 2.80
C TYR A 245 1.67 -3.62 2.87
N LEU A 246 1.06 -3.68 4.06
CA LEU A 246 -0.30 -3.19 4.26
C LEU A 246 -0.38 -1.68 4.01
N ALA A 247 0.57 -0.90 4.52
CA ALA A 247 0.62 0.54 4.28
C ALA A 247 0.64 0.86 2.78
N ILE A 248 1.50 0.17 2.03
CA ILE A 248 1.59 0.32 0.57
C ILE A 248 0.30 -0.14 -0.12
N ASN A 249 -0.27 -1.29 0.28
CA ASN A 249 -1.48 -1.84 -0.33
C ASN A 249 -2.72 -0.95 -0.12
N TYR A 250 -2.80 -0.24 1.01
CA TYR A 250 -3.89 0.71 1.29
C TYR A 250 -3.62 2.12 0.76
N GLY A 251 -2.49 2.37 0.09
CA GLY A 251 -2.16 3.68 -0.49
C GLY A 251 -1.68 4.70 0.54
N ASN A 252 -1.15 4.24 1.68
CA ASN A 252 -0.80 5.08 2.81
C ASN A 252 0.61 5.70 2.66
N ALA A 253 0.79 6.60 1.69
CA ALA A 253 2.08 7.19 1.33
C ALA A 253 2.80 7.90 2.49
N ASP A 254 2.07 8.70 3.28
CA ASP A 254 2.59 9.38 4.48
C ASP A 254 3.08 8.41 5.56
N ILE A 255 2.42 7.26 5.72
CA ILE A 255 2.85 6.21 6.64
C ILE A 255 4.14 5.56 6.15
N VAL A 256 4.21 5.25 4.85
CA VAL A 256 5.42 4.69 4.23
C VAL A 256 6.58 5.64 4.42
N GLU A 257 6.36 6.94 4.19
CA GLU A 257 7.35 7.99 4.43
C GLU A 257 7.76 8.07 5.90
N THR A 258 6.82 8.08 6.85
CA THR A 258 7.11 8.08 8.30
C THR A 258 7.98 6.87 8.68
N ILE A 259 7.64 5.66 8.22
CA ILE A 259 8.41 4.44 8.54
C ILE A 259 9.81 4.54 7.97
N PHE A 260 9.94 4.88 6.69
CA PHE A 260 11.26 4.97 6.06
C PHE A 260 12.10 6.06 6.73
N ASN A 261 11.52 7.21 7.07
CA ASN A 261 12.22 8.29 7.77
C ASN A 261 12.66 7.85 9.16
N SER A 262 11.78 7.24 9.95
CA SER A 262 12.10 6.74 11.28
C SER A 262 13.18 5.66 11.22
N LEU A 263 13.10 4.71 10.28
CA LEU A 263 14.14 3.70 10.08
C LEU A 263 15.47 4.31 9.60
N SER A 264 15.46 5.50 9.01
CA SER A 264 16.65 6.23 8.59
C SER A 264 17.26 7.11 9.69
N GLU A 265 16.64 7.21 10.87
CA GLU A 265 17.20 7.94 12.01
C GLU A 265 18.39 7.18 12.59
N THR A 266 19.37 7.91 13.14
CA THR A 266 20.56 7.34 13.80
C THR A 266 20.18 6.41 14.96
N GLY A 267 19.03 6.64 15.60
CA GLY A 267 18.46 5.75 16.61
C GLY A 267 18.06 4.37 16.10
N TYR A 268 18.11 4.11 14.80
CA TYR A 268 17.93 2.78 14.19
C TYR A 268 19.21 2.25 13.52
N GLU A 269 20.27 3.05 13.48
CA GLU A 269 21.60 2.66 12.97
C GLU A 269 22.19 1.58 13.90
N GLY A 270 22.56 0.42 13.32
CA GLY A 270 23.06 -0.74 14.08
C GLY A 270 22.00 -1.49 14.92
N LEU A 271 20.76 -1.01 14.95
CA LEU A 271 19.65 -1.55 15.74
C LEU A 271 18.68 -2.43 14.94
N LEU A 272 18.82 -2.47 13.62
CA LEU A 272 18.14 -3.40 12.73
C LEU A 272 19.19 -3.99 11.78
N SER A 273 19.36 -5.32 11.80
CA SER A 273 20.29 -5.95 10.87
C SER A 273 19.88 -5.72 9.40
N LYS A 274 20.87 -5.60 8.51
CA LYS A 274 20.69 -5.50 7.05
C LYS A 274 19.74 -6.57 6.50
N LYS A 275 19.85 -7.80 7.03
CA LYS A 275 19.00 -8.95 6.68
C LYS A 275 17.53 -8.69 7.03
N ASN A 276 17.27 -8.18 8.23
CA ASN A 276 15.90 -7.90 8.68
C ASN A 276 15.29 -6.73 7.90
N LEU A 277 16.07 -5.69 7.60
CA LEU A 277 15.61 -4.59 6.76
C LEU A 277 15.21 -5.06 5.36
N MET A 278 16.05 -5.87 4.71
CA MET A 278 15.72 -6.41 3.39
C MET A 278 14.50 -7.32 3.42
N HIS A 279 14.30 -8.10 4.50
CA HIS A 279 13.11 -8.92 4.66
C HIS A 279 11.82 -8.07 4.74
N ILE A 280 11.88 -6.88 5.35
CA ILE A 280 10.74 -5.93 5.41
C ILE A 280 10.49 -5.31 4.03
N LEU A 281 11.54 -4.83 3.35
CA LEU A 281 11.44 -4.15 2.05
C LEU A 281 11.03 -5.10 0.91
N GLU A 282 11.50 -6.35 0.95
CA GLU A 282 11.26 -7.36 -0.08
C GLU A 282 10.04 -8.24 0.18
N ALA A 283 9.23 -7.92 1.19
CA ALA A 283 8.03 -8.67 1.50
C ALA A 283 7.11 -8.79 0.27
N LYS A 284 6.66 -10.01 -0.02
CA LYS A 284 5.82 -10.35 -1.16
C LYS A 284 4.46 -10.87 -0.72
N ASP A 285 3.42 -10.55 -1.47
CA ASP A 285 2.12 -11.20 -1.28
C ASP A 285 2.11 -12.64 -1.79
N LYS A 286 0.96 -13.29 -1.61
CA LYS A 286 0.69 -14.61 -2.17
C LYS A 286 0.94 -14.69 -3.69
N ASN A 287 0.86 -13.60 -4.43
CA ASN A 287 1.09 -13.56 -5.88
C ASN A 287 2.56 -13.24 -6.23
N GLY A 288 3.45 -13.13 -5.24
CA GLY A 288 4.86 -12.80 -5.44
C GLY A 288 5.10 -11.32 -5.72
N PHE A 289 4.11 -10.44 -5.55
CA PHE A 289 4.27 -9.00 -5.75
C PHE A 289 4.93 -8.38 -4.52
N SER A 290 6.05 -7.69 -4.71
CA SER A 290 6.63 -6.83 -3.68
C SER A 290 5.78 -5.57 -3.45
N GLY A 291 6.02 -4.85 -2.35
CA GLY A 291 5.34 -3.59 -2.06
C GLY A 291 5.49 -2.56 -3.20
N LEU A 292 6.72 -2.29 -3.64
CA LEU A 292 6.98 -1.34 -4.73
C LEU A 292 6.27 -1.75 -6.04
N PHE A 293 6.32 -3.04 -6.38
CA PHE A 293 5.64 -3.54 -7.56
C PHE A 293 4.12 -3.35 -7.46
N LEU A 294 3.54 -3.62 -6.29
CA LEU A 294 2.10 -3.43 -6.05
C LEU A 294 1.70 -1.96 -6.24
N ALA A 295 2.45 -1.02 -5.64
CA ALA A 295 2.17 0.41 -5.77
C ALA A 295 2.14 0.86 -7.23
N ILE A 296 3.12 0.38 -8.02
CA ILE A 296 3.24 0.70 -9.45
C ILE A 296 2.11 0.06 -10.28
N SER A 297 1.79 -1.21 -10.01
CA SER A 297 0.66 -1.90 -10.66
C SER A 297 -0.68 -1.20 -10.42
N ARG A 298 -0.84 -0.56 -9.25
CA ARG A 298 -2.03 0.22 -8.89
C ARG A 298 -1.99 1.68 -9.36
N LYS A 299 -0.91 2.10 -10.04
CA LYS A 299 -0.66 3.49 -10.47
C LYS A 299 -0.64 4.50 -9.31
N ASP A 300 -0.24 4.06 -8.12
CA ASP A 300 -0.18 4.90 -6.92
C ASP A 300 1.12 5.71 -6.90
N LYS A 301 1.09 6.85 -7.60
CA LYS A 301 2.25 7.75 -7.74
C LYS A 301 2.74 8.29 -6.40
N ASN A 302 1.85 8.49 -5.44
CA ASN A 302 2.20 9.07 -4.14
C ASN A 302 3.05 8.09 -3.33
N VAL A 303 2.61 6.83 -3.22
CA VAL A 303 3.38 5.80 -2.50
C VAL A 303 4.73 5.56 -3.15
N VAL A 304 4.80 5.49 -4.49
CA VAL A 304 6.07 5.27 -5.21
C VAL A 304 7.03 6.44 -4.98
N THR A 305 6.53 7.68 -5.03
CA THR A 305 7.32 8.88 -4.76
C THR A 305 7.86 8.86 -3.32
N SER A 306 7.01 8.55 -2.32
CA SER A 306 7.44 8.45 -0.92
C SER A 306 8.51 7.38 -0.70
N ILE A 307 8.38 6.21 -1.33
CA ILE A 307 9.40 5.16 -1.26
C ILE A 307 10.72 5.65 -1.86
N LEU A 308 10.69 6.15 -3.10
CA LEU A 308 11.91 6.49 -3.84
C LEU A 308 12.64 7.72 -3.30
N ASN A 309 11.92 8.67 -2.71
CA ASN A 309 12.53 9.86 -2.11
C ASN A 309 13.28 9.55 -0.80
N VAL A 310 12.80 8.61 0.00
CA VAL A 310 13.42 8.28 1.30
C VAL A 310 14.42 7.13 1.19
N LEU A 311 14.30 6.28 0.16
CA LEU A 311 15.21 5.16 -0.07
C LEU A 311 16.71 5.53 -0.07
N PRO A 312 17.19 6.64 -0.69
CA PRO A 312 18.60 7.04 -0.61
C PRO A 312 19.08 7.28 0.82
N LYS A 313 18.26 7.93 1.65
CA LYS A 313 18.57 8.19 3.05
C LYS A 313 18.63 6.89 3.85
N LEU A 314 17.65 6.01 3.65
CA LEU A 314 17.59 4.70 4.29
C LEU A 314 18.81 3.84 3.90
N ALA A 315 19.18 3.84 2.63
CA ALA A 315 20.32 3.12 2.11
C ALA A 315 21.64 3.63 2.70
N ALA A 316 21.79 4.95 2.84
CA ALA A 316 22.94 5.55 3.48
C ALA A 316 23.04 5.17 4.97
N THR A 317 21.95 5.26 5.73
CA THR A 317 21.92 4.92 7.17
C THR A 317 22.25 3.45 7.45
N HIS A 318 21.81 2.53 6.59
CA HIS A 318 22.00 1.07 6.80
C HIS A 318 23.13 0.47 5.95
N HIS A 319 23.91 1.30 5.27
CA HIS A 319 24.97 0.88 4.34
C HIS A 319 24.50 -0.21 3.36
N LEU A 320 23.34 0.00 2.74
CA LEU A 320 22.85 -0.89 1.70
C LEU A 320 23.79 -0.84 0.51
N ASP A 321 24.11 -2.02 -0.03
CA ASP A 321 24.94 -2.10 -1.23
C ASP A 321 24.10 -1.91 -2.50
N ASN A 322 24.78 -1.72 -3.62
CA ASN A 322 24.15 -1.54 -4.91
C ASN A 322 23.28 -2.74 -5.31
N GLU A 323 23.71 -3.97 -5.02
CA GLU A 323 22.96 -5.21 -5.31
C GLU A 323 21.60 -5.25 -4.60
N GLN A 324 21.54 -4.82 -3.34
CA GLN A 324 20.31 -4.79 -2.56
C GLN A 324 19.33 -3.73 -3.04
N VAL A 325 19.83 -2.52 -3.31
CA VAL A 325 19.01 -1.44 -3.86
C VAL A 325 18.52 -1.80 -5.26
N TYR A 326 19.40 -2.36 -6.08
CA TYR A 326 19.06 -2.87 -7.40
C TYR A 326 18.01 -3.97 -7.32
N LYS A 327 18.14 -4.94 -6.41
CA LYS A 327 17.16 -6.01 -6.20
C LYS A 327 15.79 -5.48 -5.76
N PHE A 328 15.76 -4.44 -4.94
CA PHE A 328 14.52 -3.77 -4.54
C PHE A 328 13.84 -3.07 -5.73
N LEU A 329 14.59 -2.31 -6.54
CA LEU A 329 14.09 -1.63 -7.74
C LEU A 329 13.69 -2.61 -8.86
N SER A 330 14.41 -3.72 -8.97
CA SER A 330 14.21 -4.77 -9.98
C SER A 330 13.23 -5.86 -9.57
N ALA A 331 12.40 -5.59 -8.56
CA ALA A 331 11.42 -6.54 -8.07
C ALA A 331 10.58 -7.14 -9.20
N LYS A 332 10.60 -8.48 -9.27
CA LYS A 332 9.87 -9.26 -10.28
C LYS A 332 8.63 -9.87 -9.67
N ASN A 333 7.57 -9.95 -10.46
CA ASN A 333 6.40 -10.76 -10.14
C ASN A 333 6.62 -12.25 -10.47
N ARG A 334 5.58 -13.08 -10.30
CA ARG A 334 5.60 -14.51 -10.70
C ARG A 334 5.86 -14.75 -12.19
N THR A 335 5.59 -13.80 -13.07
CA THR A 335 5.88 -13.89 -14.51
C THR A 335 7.28 -13.37 -14.86
N SER A 336 8.14 -13.16 -13.86
CA SER A 336 9.49 -12.59 -13.99
C SER A 336 9.53 -11.20 -14.61
N SER A 337 8.38 -10.52 -14.70
CA SER A 337 8.26 -9.17 -15.23
C SER A 337 8.67 -8.17 -14.14
N HIS A 338 9.63 -7.34 -14.47
CA HIS A 338 10.18 -6.32 -13.58
C HIS A 338 9.24 -5.10 -13.50
N VAL A 339 9.25 -4.39 -12.38
CA VAL A 339 8.51 -3.14 -12.12
C VAL A 339 8.32 -2.20 -13.34
N LEU A 340 9.42 -1.79 -13.99
CA LEU A 340 9.37 -0.87 -15.16
C LEU A 340 8.61 -1.44 -16.38
N TYR A 341 8.39 -2.76 -16.44
CA TYR A 341 7.60 -3.42 -17.49
C TYR A 341 6.19 -2.90 -17.46
N HIS A 342 5.59 -2.96 -16.26
CA HIS A 342 4.21 -2.61 -16.05
C HIS A 342 3.99 -1.13 -16.30
N VAL A 343 4.97 -0.28 -15.95
CA VAL A 343 4.92 1.15 -16.23
C VAL A 343 4.89 1.42 -17.74
N MET A 344 5.84 0.86 -18.48
CA MET A 344 5.99 1.13 -19.92
C MET A 344 4.91 0.45 -20.77
N ALA A 345 4.53 -0.78 -20.43
CA ALA A 345 3.48 -1.53 -21.14
C ALA A 345 2.09 -0.92 -20.96
N ASN A 346 1.82 -0.30 -19.80
CA ASN A 346 0.55 0.38 -19.54
C ASN A 346 0.53 1.85 -20.02
N GLY A 347 1.63 2.33 -20.62
CA GLY A 347 1.75 3.72 -21.07
C GLY A 347 1.70 4.77 -19.96
N ASP A 348 2.16 4.45 -18.74
CA ASP A 348 2.14 5.39 -17.60
C ASP A 348 3.42 6.24 -17.56
N ALA A 349 3.49 7.26 -18.42
CA ALA A 349 4.67 8.13 -18.56
C ALA A 349 5.01 8.92 -17.29
N ASP A 350 4.00 9.32 -16.51
CA ASP A 350 4.20 10.00 -15.24
C ASP A 350 4.87 9.09 -14.21
N MET A 351 4.39 7.84 -14.07
CA MET A 351 5.01 6.88 -13.16
C MET A 351 6.44 6.56 -13.59
N LEU A 352 6.71 6.48 -14.90
CA LEU A 352 8.06 6.30 -15.42
C LEU A 352 8.97 7.47 -15.04
N LYS A 353 8.47 8.69 -15.20
CA LYS A 353 9.20 9.91 -14.86
C LYS A 353 9.58 9.92 -13.37
N ILE A 354 8.67 9.54 -12.48
CA ILE A 354 8.94 9.44 -11.03
C ILE A 354 10.12 8.48 -10.77
N VAL A 355 10.12 7.30 -11.40
CA VAL A 355 11.20 6.31 -11.22
C VAL A 355 12.53 6.83 -11.78
N LEU A 356 12.54 7.38 -13.00
CA LEU A 356 13.76 7.84 -13.64
C LEU A 356 14.40 9.05 -12.95
N VAL A 357 13.61 9.98 -12.41
CA VAL A 357 14.10 11.15 -11.67
C VAL A 357 14.76 10.74 -10.34
N ALA A 358 14.36 9.62 -9.74
CA ALA A 358 14.98 9.12 -8.51
C ALA A 358 16.34 8.44 -8.74
N LEU A 359 16.61 7.93 -9.95
CA LEU A 359 17.82 7.15 -10.25
C LEU A 359 19.13 7.91 -10.03
N PRO A 360 19.32 9.18 -10.47
CA PRO A 360 20.57 9.91 -10.23
C PRO A 360 20.97 9.98 -8.75
N LEU A 361 20.00 10.23 -7.86
CA LEU A 361 20.27 10.27 -6.43
C LEU A 361 20.63 8.88 -5.88
N LEU A 362 19.96 7.83 -6.34
CA LEU A 362 20.28 6.44 -5.97
C LEU A 362 21.64 5.99 -6.51
N ILE A 363 22.04 6.44 -7.70
CA ILE A 363 23.38 6.18 -8.25
C ILE A 363 24.46 6.80 -7.35
N ARG A 364 24.31 8.07 -6.97
CA ARG A 364 25.28 8.78 -6.12
C ARG A 364 25.37 8.19 -4.71
N THR A 365 24.24 7.81 -4.13
CA THR A 365 24.15 7.37 -2.73
C THR A 365 24.38 5.88 -2.54
N CYS A 366 23.92 5.05 -3.46
CA CYS A 366 23.95 3.60 -3.36
C CYS A 366 24.96 2.94 -4.31
N HIS A 367 25.68 3.74 -5.11
CA HIS A 367 26.68 3.29 -6.07
C HIS A 367 26.14 2.28 -7.11
N LEU A 368 24.91 2.51 -7.59
CA LEU A 368 24.34 1.70 -8.68
C LEU A 368 25.24 1.77 -9.90
N THR A 369 25.53 0.60 -10.49
CA THR A 369 26.45 0.52 -11.62
C THR A 369 25.74 0.87 -12.93
N LYS A 370 26.54 1.22 -13.94
CA LYS A 370 26.08 1.38 -15.32
C LYS A 370 25.28 0.16 -15.81
N GLU A 371 25.79 -1.04 -15.54
CA GLU A 371 25.15 -2.30 -15.96
C GLU A 371 23.79 -2.50 -15.30
N GLN A 372 23.68 -2.23 -14.00
CA GLN A 372 22.42 -2.31 -13.26
C GLN A 372 21.38 -1.33 -13.83
N VAL A 373 21.74 -0.06 -14.01
CA VAL A 373 20.82 0.94 -14.57
C VAL A 373 20.42 0.61 -16.01
N LEU A 374 21.37 0.15 -16.84
CA LEU A 374 21.06 -0.31 -18.19
C LEU A 374 20.17 -1.55 -18.19
N ASP A 375 20.31 -2.48 -17.25
CA ASP A 375 19.39 -3.63 -17.13
C ASP A 375 17.96 -3.16 -16.77
N LEU A 376 17.81 -2.21 -15.84
CA LEU A 376 16.52 -1.60 -15.50
C LEU A 376 15.84 -1.01 -16.76
N LEU A 377 16.61 -0.29 -17.61
CA LEU A 377 16.13 0.36 -18.83
C LEU A 377 15.90 -0.62 -20.00
N LYS A 378 16.78 -1.62 -20.17
CA LYS A 378 16.72 -2.66 -21.21
C LYS A 378 15.82 -3.82 -20.83
N ALA A 379 15.09 -3.69 -19.73
CA ALA A 379 14.36 -4.78 -19.16
C ALA A 379 13.37 -5.40 -20.17
N LYS A 380 13.33 -6.73 -20.18
CA LYS A 380 12.61 -7.53 -21.18
C LYS A 380 11.30 -8.09 -20.62
N ASP A 381 10.41 -8.52 -21.50
CA ASP A 381 9.23 -9.30 -21.13
C ASP A 381 9.54 -10.80 -21.06
N PHE A 382 8.52 -11.63 -20.84
CA PHE A 382 8.66 -13.09 -20.80
C PHE A 382 9.20 -13.69 -22.12
N TYR A 383 8.96 -13.01 -23.24
CA TYR A 383 9.41 -13.42 -24.57
C TYR A 383 10.78 -12.84 -24.94
N GLY A 384 11.42 -12.08 -24.05
CA GLY A 384 12.70 -11.43 -24.32
C GLY A 384 12.60 -10.15 -25.14
N CYS A 385 11.39 -9.64 -25.41
CA CYS A 385 11.19 -8.40 -26.13
C CYS A 385 11.54 -7.19 -25.24
N PRO A 386 12.40 -6.26 -25.70
CA PRO A 386 12.72 -5.03 -24.97
C PRO A 386 11.48 -4.14 -24.75
N ARG A 387 11.42 -3.43 -23.63
CA ARG A 387 10.24 -2.58 -23.33
C ARG A 387 10.14 -1.32 -24.16
N LEU A 388 11.27 -0.67 -24.42
CA LEU A 388 11.30 0.50 -25.28
C LEU A 388 10.79 0.16 -26.70
N TYR A 389 11.07 -1.06 -27.17
CA TYR A 389 10.49 -1.60 -28.40
C TYR A 389 8.94 -1.60 -28.35
N LEU A 390 8.35 -2.13 -27.28
CA LEU A 390 6.88 -2.19 -27.14
C LEU A 390 6.25 -0.79 -27.05
N ALA A 391 6.90 0.14 -26.34
CA ALA A 391 6.44 1.52 -26.26
C ALA A 391 6.42 2.20 -27.65
N MET A 392 7.47 2.00 -28.44
CA MET A 392 7.53 2.52 -29.82
C MET A 392 6.49 1.84 -30.72
N GLN A 393 6.38 0.51 -30.68
CA GLN A 393 5.43 -0.29 -31.48
C GLN A 393 3.97 0.09 -31.22
N ASN A 394 3.63 0.45 -29.97
CA ASN A 394 2.27 0.82 -29.57
C ASN A 394 2.00 2.34 -29.64
N GLY A 395 2.97 3.14 -30.06
CA GLY A 395 2.79 4.58 -30.24
C GLY A 395 2.82 5.41 -28.94
N HIS A 396 3.39 4.88 -27.86
CA HIS A 396 3.55 5.59 -26.57
C HIS A 396 4.70 6.60 -26.63
N SER A 397 4.50 7.69 -27.39
CA SER A 397 5.52 8.74 -27.59
C SER A 397 5.89 9.47 -26.30
N ASP A 398 4.98 9.54 -25.35
CA ASP A 398 5.18 10.08 -24.00
C ASP A 398 6.19 9.27 -23.19
N ILE A 399 6.08 7.93 -23.20
CA ILE A 399 7.06 7.02 -22.57
C ILE A 399 8.44 7.21 -23.20
N VAL A 400 8.50 7.23 -24.53
CA VAL A 400 9.74 7.41 -25.28
C VAL A 400 10.38 8.75 -24.94
N LYS A 401 9.59 9.83 -24.90
CA LYS A 401 10.05 11.17 -24.53
C LYS A 401 10.66 11.20 -23.12
N VAL A 402 9.98 10.63 -22.13
CA VAL A 402 10.44 10.60 -20.74
C VAL A 402 11.79 9.86 -20.60
N ILE A 403 11.99 8.77 -21.34
CA ILE A 403 13.28 8.04 -21.34
C ILE A 403 14.37 8.90 -21.96
N LEU A 404 14.12 9.47 -23.16
CA LEU A 404 15.11 10.27 -23.88
C LEU A 404 15.55 11.51 -23.09
N GLU A 405 14.62 12.15 -22.37
CA GLU A 405 14.91 13.31 -21.51
C GLU A 405 15.74 12.92 -20.26
N ALA A 406 15.60 11.70 -19.76
CA ALA A 406 16.34 11.22 -18.58
C ALA A 406 17.78 10.75 -18.92
N LEU A 407 18.02 10.25 -20.13
CA LEU A 407 19.30 9.65 -20.54
C LEU A 407 20.51 10.60 -20.37
N PRO A 408 20.47 11.89 -20.75
CA PRO A 408 21.62 12.78 -20.56
C PRO A 408 22.04 12.92 -19.10
N CYS A 409 21.07 12.99 -18.18
CA CYS A 409 21.35 13.08 -16.75
C CYS A 409 21.96 11.76 -16.24
N LEU A 410 21.40 10.61 -16.62
CA LEU A 410 21.97 9.31 -16.25
C LEU A 410 23.37 9.09 -16.83
N ALA A 411 23.61 9.54 -18.06
CA ALA A 411 24.91 9.42 -18.72
C ALA A 411 26.02 10.18 -17.97
N GLN A 412 25.71 11.35 -17.41
CA GLN A 412 26.64 12.11 -16.57
C GLN A 412 27.02 11.37 -15.28
N GLU A 413 26.10 10.61 -14.68
CA GLU A 413 26.33 9.94 -13.40
C GLU A 413 27.13 8.63 -13.53
N ILE A 414 26.87 7.82 -14.56
CA ILE A 414 27.40 6.45 -14.70
C ILE A 414 28.13 6.20 -16.03
N ASN A 415 28.50 7.26 -16.74
CA ASN A 415 29.26 7.20 -17.99
C ASN A 415 28.59 6.25 -19.03
N ILE A 416 27.28 6.41 -19.21
CA ILE A 416 26.56 5.77 -20.33
C ILE A 416 27.11 6.40 -21.61
N SER A 417 27.72 5.59 -22.47
CA SER A 417 28.26 6.05 -23.73
C SER A 417 27.15 6.22 -24.76
N ALA A 418 27.42 7.00 -25.81
CA ALA A 418 26.49 7.12 -26.93
C ALA A 418 26.22 5.76 -27.60
N SER A 419 27.17 4.82 -27.59
CA SER A 419 26.95 3.45 -28.09
C SER A 419 25.94 2.68 -27.24
N ASP A 420 25.94 2.84 -25.91
CA ASP A 420 24.96 2.18 -25.04
C ASP A 420 23.54 2.72 -25.29
N ILE A 421 23.44 4.02 -25.60
CA ILE A 421 22.20 4.68 -25.99
C ILE A 421 21.71 4.13 -27.32
N VAL A 422 22.60 4.00 -28.31
CA VAL A 422 22.28 3.34 -29.59
C VAL A 422 21.73 1.94 -29.32
N ASP A 423 22.44 1.10 -28.56
CA ASP A 423 21.99 -0.26 -28.23
C ASP A 423 20.64 -0.30 -27.49
N LEU A 424 20.33 0.70 -26.67
CA LEU A 424 19.04 0.82 -25.99
C LEU A 424 17.92 1.16 -26.98
N LEU A 425 18.15 2.12 -27.89
CA LEU A 425 17.16 2.58 -28.87
C LEU A 425 16.92 1.58 -30.00
N THR A 426 17.94 0.80 -30.36
CA THR A 426 17.91 -0.18 -31.47
C THR A 426 17.68 -1.60 -30.99
N ALA A 427 17.30 -1.78 -29.71
CA ALA A 427 17.04 -3.08 -29.14
C ALA A 427 15.98 -3.84 -29.97
N LYS A 428 16.37 -5.02 -30.46
CA LYS A 428 15.58 -5.83 -31.37
C LYS A 428 14.64 -6.79 -30.63
N SER A 429 13.48 -7.04 -31.22
CA SER A 429 12.57 -8.12 -30.81
C SER A 429 13.04 -9.49 -31.30
N LEU A 430 12.30 -10.56 -30.96
CA LEU A 430 12.58 -11.91 -31.47
C LEU A 430 12.55 -12.00 -33.01
N THR A 431 11.77 -11.14 -33.69
CA THR A 431 11.72 -11.07 -35.16
C THR A 431 12.86 -10.25 -35.76
N ARG A 432 13.81 -9.80 -34.94
CA ARG A 432 14.95 -8.93 -35.32
C ARG A 432 14.58 -7.51 -35.77
N ASP A 433 13.30 -7.14 -35.68
CA ASP A 433 12.86 -5.77 -35.92
C ASP A 433 13.14 -4.87 -34.72
N THR A 434 13.44 -3.60 -34.99
CA THR A 434 13.57 -2.55 -33.97
C THR A 434 12.21 -1.91 -33.65
N GLY A 435 12.10 -1.30 -32.47
CA GLY A 435 10.87 -0.64 -32.04
C GLY A 435 10.51 0.53 -32.95
N LEU A 436 11.53 1.29 -33.36
CA LEU A 436 11.38 2.42 -34.26
C LEU A 436 10.90 2.00 -35.65
N PHE A 437 11.43 0.89 -36.20
CA PHE A 437 10.94 0.34 -37.46
C PHE A 437 9.45 -0.02 -37.38
N MET A 438 9.04 -0.70 -36.30
CA MET A 438 7.63 -1.03 -36.09
C MET A 438 6.74 0.22 -35.93
N ALA A 439 7.25 1.27 -35.27
CA ALA A 439 6.56 2.54 -35.14
C ALA A 439 6.36 3.21 -36.53
N MET A 440 7.37 3.15 -37.41
CA MET A 440 7.28 3.62 -38.79
C MET A 440 6.24 2.83 -39.59
N GLN A 441 6.29 1.51 -39.54
CA GLN A 441 5.35 0.63 -40.25
C GLN A 441 3.90 0.86 -39.81
N ARG A 442 3.69 1.18 -38.53
CA ARG A 442 2.37 1.44 -37.94
C ARG A 442 1.94 2.91 -38.01
N GLY A 443 2.75 3.80 -38.58
CA GLY A 443 2.42 5.22 -38.74
C GLY A 443 2.42 6.03 -37.44
N HIS A 444 3.16 5.60 -36.41
CA HIS A 444 3.27 6.31 -35.13
C HIS A 444 4.21 7.53 -35.21
N MET A 445 3.82 8.55 -35.97
CA MET A 445 4.65 9.73 -36.27
C MET A 445 5.16 10.49 -35.04
N ASN A 446 4.38 10.52 -33.95
CA ASN A 446 4.81 11.19 -32.72
C ASN A 446 6.03 10.50 -32.09
N VAL A 447 6.10 9.16 -32.13
CA VAL A 447 7.27 8.41 -31.64
C VAL A 447 8.50 8.73 -32.49
N ILE A 448 8.32 8.70 -33.81
CA ILE A 448 9.38 9.00 -34.79
C ILE A 448 9.93 10.41 -34.53
N ASN A 449 9.07 11.43 -34.55
CA ASN A 449 9.46 12.82 -34.32
C ASN A 449 10.16 12.99 -32.96
N THR A 450 9.67 12.34 -31.92
CA THR A 450 10.25 12.41 -30.57
C THR A 450 11.69 11.89 -30.56
N ILE A 451 11.95 10.74 -31.18
CA ILE A 451 13.30 10.15 -31.24
C ILE A 451 14.22 11.02 -32.08
N PHE A 452 13.80 11.36 -33.31
CA PHE A 452 14.63 12.13 -34.24
C PHE A 452 15.00 13.50 -33.70
N ASN A 453 14.09 14.17 -32.98
CA ASN A 453 14.37 15.45 -32.33
C ASN A 453 15.35 15.32 -31.15
N ALA A 454 15.46 14.16 -30.53
CA ALA A 454 16.38 13.92 -29.40
C ALA A 454 17.79 13.50 -29.85
N LEU A 455 17.96 12.95 -31.07
CA LEU A 455 19.26 12.46 -31.55
C LEU A 455 20.38 13.50 -31.48
N PRO A 456 20.19 14.78 -31.86
CA PRO A 456 21.26 15.79 -31.76
C PRO A 456 21.73 16.01 -30.31
N THR A 457 20.82 15.92 -29.34
CA THR A 457 21.17 16.05 -27.92
C THR A 457 21.89 14.80 -27.40
N LEU A 458 21.54 13.61 -27.90
CA LEU A 458 22.12 12.34 -27.44
C LEU A 458 23.47 12.00 -28.07
N PHE A 459 23.66 12.33 -29.36
CA PHE A 459 24.86 11.97 -30.13
C PHE A 459 25.73 13.18 -30.51
N GLY A 460 25.25 14.40 -30.27
CA GLY A 460 25.92 15.60 -30.76
C GLY A 460 26.01 15.60 -32.29
N ASN A 461 27.17 16.01 -32.81
CA ASN A 461 27.47 16.02 -34.25
C ASN A 461 28.26 14.77 -34.71
N ASP A 462 28.26 13.68 -33.93
CA ASP A 462 28.97 12.46 -34.32
C ASP A 462 28.24 11.74 -35.46
N SER A 463 28.72 12.02 -36.68
CA SER A 463 28.15 11.49 -37.91
C SER A 463 28.31 9.97 -38.01
N ASN A 464 29.34 9.38 -37.38
CA ASN A 464 29.56 7.93 -37.41
C ASN A 464 28.50 7.22 -36.55
N LEU A 465 28.19 7.75 -35.36
CA LEU A 465 27.14 7.19 -34.51
C LEU A 465 25.75 7.31 -35.13
N LEU A 466 25.47 8.44 -35.81
CA LEU A 466 24.23 8.59 -36.57
C LEU A 466 24.11 7.55 -37.68
N ILE A 467 25.18 7.30 -38.44
CA ILE A 467 25.20 6.25 -39.48
C ILE A 467 24.95 4.88 -38.85
N VAL A 468 25.64 4.53 -37.76
CA VAL A 468 25.43 3.26 -37.06
C VAL A 468 23.98 3.12 -36.61
N PHE A 469 23.41 4.16 -36.02
CA PHE A 469 22.00 4.17 -35.61
C PHE A 469 21.06 3.93 -36.79
N TYR A 470 21.24 4.64 -37.92
CA TYR A 470 20.44 4.46 -39.12
C TYR A 470 20.53 3.04 -39.69
N VAL A 471 21.73 2.47 -39.75
CA VAL A 471 21.93 1.10 -40.24
C VAL A 471 21.23 0.08 -39.32
N GLN A 472 21.30 0.27 -38.01
CA GLN A 472 20.72 -0.67 -37.04
C GLN A 472 19.18 -0.67 -37.01
N ILE A 473 18.52 0.45 -37.35
CA ILE A 473 17.06 0.53 -37.39
C ILE A 473 16.46 -0.05 -38.68
N MET A 474 17.25 -0.20 -39.74
CA MET A 474 16.82 -0.78 -41.00
C MET A 474 16.64 -2.30 -40.88
N PRO A 475 15.66 -2.90 -41.59
CA PRO A 475 15.54 -4.36 -41.66
C PRO A 475 16.81 -4.98 -42.24
N ASP A 476 17.20 -6.14 -41.70
CA ASP A 476 18.44 -6.84 -42.09
C ASP A 476 18.51 -7.09 -43.61
N ASP A 477 17.36 -7.36 -44.26
CA ASP A 477 17.26 -7.58 -45.72
C ASP A 477 17.66 -6.34 -46.54
N LEU A 478 17.33 -5.14 -46.06
CA LEU A 478 17.63 -3.89 -46.72
C LEU A 478 19.12 -3.52 -46.55
N VAL A 479 19.69 -3.80 -45.37
CA VAL A 479 21.12 -3.65 -45.12
C VAL A 479 21.93 -4.60 -46.01
N MET A 480 21.49 -5.84 -46.15
CA MET A 480 22.14 -6.84 -47.02
C MET A 480 22.12 -6.43 -48.51
N GLN A 481 21.08 -5.72 -48.96
CA GLN A 481 21.03 -5.17 -50.32
C GLN A 481 22.03 -4.02 -50.52
N LEU A 482 22.22 -3.16 -49.50
CA LEU A 482 23.20 -2.07 -49.57
C LEU A 482 24.65 -2.56 -49.68
N HIS A 483 24.99 -3.72 -49.10
CA HIS A 483 26.31 -4.34 -49.25
C HIS A 483 26.58 -4.98 -50.62
N ARG A 484 25.57 -5.06 -51.50
CA ARG A 484 25.71 -5.64 -52.86
C ARG A 484 26.05 -4.59 -53.92
N PHE A 485 26.13 -3.32 -53.54
CA PHE A 485 26.60 -2.20 -54.35
C PHE A 485 27.92 -1.68 -53.79
#